data_AF-A0A010S7P8-F1
#
_entry.id   AF-A0A010S7P8-F1
#
_cell.length_a   1.000
_cell.length_b   1.000
_cell.length_c   1.000
_cell.angle_alpha   90.00
_cell.angle_beta   90.00
_cell.angle_gamma   90.00
#
_symmetry.space_group_name_H-M   'P 1'
#
loop_
_entity.id
_entity.type
_entity.pdbx_description
1 polymer ?
#
loop_
_entity_poly.entity_id
_entity_poly.type
_entity_poly.pdbx_seq_one_letter_code
_entity_poly.pdbx_strand_id
1 'polypeptide(L)' 'MRQGIHEDALRVMLEGGAVREVLVSRQDYKWGLAIRLPNSTTSD' A
#
# COMPACT_ATOMS: atom_id res chain seq x y z
N MET A 1 -15.92 -11.04 -6.07
CA MET A 1 -15.28 -9.97 -5.26
C MET A 1 -13.88 -9.76 -5.79
N ARG A 2 -13.65 -8.66 -6.53
CA ARG A 2 -12.38 -8.33 -7.21
C ARG A 2 -11.95 -6.90 -6.86
N GLN A 3 -12.21 -6.48 -5.63
CA GLN A 3 -11.89 -5.15 -5.13
C GLN A 3 -10.73 -5.28 -4.15
N GLY A 4 -9.55 -4.92 -4.63
CA GLY A 4 -8.28 -4.99 -3.92
C GLY A 4 -7.15 -4.56 -4.86
N ILE A 5 -6.00 -4.19 -4.30
CA ILE A 5 -4.81 -3.90 -5.10
C ILE A 5 -4.29 -5.22 -5.66
N HIS A 6 -3.98 -5.25 -6.95
CA HIS A 6 -3.38 -6.42 -7.58
C HIS A 6 -1.97 -6.64 -7.00
N GLU A 7 -1.63 -7.87 -6.64
CA GLU A 7 -0.36 -8.17 -5.95
C GLU A 7 0.86 -7.68 -6.74
N ASP A 8 0.88 -7.92 -8.05
CA ASP A 8 1.97 -7.45 -8.91
C ASP A 8 2.05 -5.92 -8.97
N ALA A 9 0.90 -5.24 -8.94
CA ALA A 9 0.87 -3.77 -8.91
C ALA A 9 1.42 -3.24 -7.58
N LEU A 10 1.03 -3.83 -6.46
CA LEU A 10 1.56 -3.46 -5.14
C LEU A 10 3.07 -3.70 -5.07
N ARG A 11 3.54 -4.80 -5.63
CA ARG A 11 4.96 -5.14 -5.71
C ARG A 11 5.75 -4.10 -6.49
N VAL A 12 5.29 -3.73 -7.68
CA VAL A 12 5.94 -2.67 -8.48
C VAL A 12 5.97 -1.34 -7.73
N MET A 13 4.90 -1.00 -7.00
CA MET A 13 4.84 0.24 -6.22
C MET A 13 5.82 0.23 -5.03
N LEU A 14 6.05 -0.91 -4.40
CA LEU A 14 7.06 -1.09 -3.35
C LEU A 14 8.48 -1.00 -3.90
N GLU A 15 8.76 -1.74 -4.97
CA GLU A 15 10.08 -1.78 -5.61
C GLU A 15 10.46 -0.42 -6.19
N GLY A 16 9.49 0.32 -6.73
CA GLY A 16 9.67 1.68 -7.24
C GLY A 16 9.69 2.78 -6.17
N GLY A 17 9.55 2.45 -4.89
CA GLY A 17 9.55 3.40 -3.78
C GLY A 17 8.32 4.31 -3.70
N ALA A 18 7.30 4.08 -4.52
CA ALA A 18 6.02 4.79 -4.49
C ALA A 18 5.18 4.44 -3.26
N VAL A 19 5.41 3.27 -2.67
CA VAL A 19 4.88 2.86 -1.36
C VAL A 19 6.05 2.61 -0.43
N ARG A 20 6.01 3.26 0.73
CA ARG A 20 7.05 3.14 1.76
C ARG A 20 6.80 1.97 2.71
N GLU A 21 5.54 1.76 3.09
CA GLU A 21 5.14 0.67 3.99
C GLU A 21 3.75 0.14 3.63
N VAL A 22 3.53 -1.15 3.92
CA VAL A 22 2.25 -1.83 3.79
C VAL A 22 1.93 -2.48 5.13
N LEU A 23 0.75 -2.20 5.67
CA LEU A 23 0.24 -2.83 6.89
C LEU A 23 -1.01 -3.63 6.56
N VAL A 24 -1.02 -4.90 6.97
CA VAL A 24 -2.18 -5.79 6.86
C VAL A 24 -2.79 -5.95 8.23
N SER A 25 -4.10 -5.72 8.33
CA SER A 25 -4.86 -5.90 9.57
C SER A 25 -6.09 -6.78 9.33
N ARG A 26 -6.57 -7.41 10.40
CA ARG A 26 -7.80 -8.19 10.38
C ARG A 26 -8.64 -7.84 11.61
N GLN A 27 -9.84 -7.32 11.39
CA GLN A 27 -10.78 -6.94 12.44
C GLN A 27 -12.20 -7.35 12.05
N ASP A 28 -12.97 -7.91 12.97
CA ASP A 28 -14.36 -8.35 12.75
C ASP A 28 -14.53 -9.20 11.47
N TYR A 29 -13.60 -10.14 11.27
CA TYR A 29 -13.51 -11.01 10.09
C TYR A 29 -13.25 -10.31 8.75
N LYS A 30 -12.98 -9.01 8.75
CA LYS A 30 -12.64 -8.21 7.57
C LYS A 30 -11.12 -8.02 7.47
N TRP A 31 -10.60 -8.13 6.25
CA TRP A 31 -9.22 -7.79 5.93
C TRP A 31 -9.11 -6.31 5.57
N GLY A 32 -8.10 -5.65 6.11
CA GLY A 32 -7.75 -4.26 5.81
C GLY A 32 -6.30 -4.15 5.35
N LEU A 33 -6.06 -3.27 4.39
CA LEU A 33 -4.74 -2.92 3.89
C LEU A 33 -4.55 -1.41 4.06
N ALA A 34 -3.49 -1.00 4.76
CA ALA A 34 -3.06 0.40 4.81
C ALA A 34 -1.74 0.53 4.07
N ILE A 35 -1.64 1.55 3.20
CA ILE A 35 -0.43 1.88 2.44
C ILE A 35 0.09 3.23 2.89
N ARG A 36 1.38 3.30 3.23
CA ARG A 36 2.05 4.55 3.53
C ARG A 36 2.78 5.03 2.29
N LEU A 37 2.34 6.17 1.78
CA LEU A 37 3.04 6.86 0.69
C LEU A 37 4.26 7.61 1.24
N PRO A 38 5.32 7.80 0.44
CA PRO A 38 6.38 8.71 0.79
C PRO A 38 5.82 10.12 0.98
N ASN A 39 6.36 10.83 1.96
CA ASN A 39 6.10 12.24 2.17
C ASN A 39 6.58 13.02 0.95
N SER A 40 5.68 13.73 0.28
CA SER A 40 6.03 14.70 -0.77
C SER A 40 6.62 15.95 -0.12
N THR A 41 7.78 15.85 0.50
CA THR A 41 8.61 17.03 0.72
C THR A 41 9.37 17.29 -0.58
N THR A 42 8.63 17.82 -1.57
CA THR A 42 9.24 18.74 -2.54
C THR A 42 9.47 20.03 -1.76
N SER A 43 10.54 20.07 -0.98
CA SER A 43 11.19 21.34 -0.67
C SER A 43 12.23 21.52 -1.76
N ASP A 44 12.00 22.52 -2.60
CA ASP A 44 12.98 23.09 -3.53
C ASP A 44 14.30 23.43 -2.80
#